data_AF-A0A9W5KQP1-F1
#
_entry.id   AF-A0A9W5KQP1-F1
#
_cell.length_a   1.000
_cell.length_b   1.000
_cell.length_c   1.000
_cell.angle_alpha   90.00
_cell.angle_beta   90.00
_cell.angle_gamma   90.00
#
_symmetry.space_group_name_H-M   'P 1'
#
loop_
_entity.id
_entity.type
_entity.pdbx_description
1 polymer ?
#
loop_
_entity_poly.entity_id
_entity_poly.type
_entity_poly.pdbx_seq_one_letter_code
_entity_poly.pdbx_strand_id
1 'polypeptide(L)'
;MLSGEIKQILEEHKGRYGSLRITKVLEKKGIKVNRKRVGKLMRQMKLYAKDSRYQFKRYNKKSPSIERPNLLNQVFQTDQRNKI
;
A
#
# COMPACT_ATOMS: atom_id res chain seq x y z
N MET A 1 14.65 -25.41 12.16
CA MET A 1 14.81 -24.11 12.89
C MET A 1 13.87 -23.07 12.29
N LEU A 2 13.33 -22.15 13.11
CA LEU A 2 12.35 -21.14 12.67
C LEU A 2 12.85 -20.21 11.55
N SER A 3 14.16 -19.92 11.54
CA SER A 3 14.82 -19.13 10.49
C SER A 3 14.69 -19.74 9.09
N GLY A 4 14.83 -21.07 8.98
CA GLY A 4 14.67 -21.80 7.71
C GLY A 4 13.24 -21.72 7.19
N GLU A 5 12.26 -21.92 8.08
CA GLU A 5 10.83 -21.84 7.74
C GLU A 5 10.45 -20.45 7.21
N ILE A 6 10.98 -19.39 7.84
CA ILE A 6 10.78 -18.00 7.41
C ILE A 6 11.34 -17.80 5.99
N LYS A 7 12.54 -18.32 5.70
CA LYS A 7 13.17 -18.21 4.38
C LYS A 7 12.37 -18.96 3.31
N GLN A 8 11.91 -20.18 3.63
CA GLN A 8 11.08 -20.98 2.72
C GLN A 8 9.77 -20.28 2.38
N ILE A 9 9.03 -19.80 3.39
CA ILE A 9 7.76 -19.07 3.19
C ILE A 9 7.99 -17.80 2.36
N LEU A 10 9.10 -17.09 2.60
CA LEU A 10 9.44 -15.90 1.83
C LEU A 10 9.64 -16.23 0.35
N GLU A 11 10.41 -17.28 0.04
CA GLU A 11 10.70 -17.74 -1.31
C GLU A 11 9.43 -18.23 -2.03
N GLU A 12 8.63 -19.05 -1.35
CA GLU A 12 7.34 -19.58 -1.83
C GLU A 12 6.40 -18.45 -2.28
N HIS A 13 6.37 -17.34 -1.52
CA HIS A 13 5.57 -16.16 -1.85
C HIS A 13 6.32 -15.12 -2.69
N LYS A 14 7.42 -15.51 -3.35
CA LYS A 14 8.24 -14.72 -4.27
C LYS A 14 8.79 -13.43 -3.64
N GLY A 15 9.00 -13.43 -2.33
CA GLY A 15 9.48 -12.32 -1.53
C GLY A 15 8.40 -11.31 -1.10
N ARG A 16 7.12 -11.51 -1.41
CA ARG A 16 6.06 -10.50 -1.11
C ARG A 16 5.63 -10.44 0.36
N TYR A 17 6.00 -11.44 1.14
CA TYR A 17 5.49 -11.60 2.50
C TYR A 17 6.48 -11.02 3.50
N GLY A 18 6.02 -9.99 4.22
CA GLY A 18 6.71 -9.46 5.39
C GLY A 18 6.38 -10.23 6.67
N SER A 19 6.95 -9.78 7.79
CA SER A 19 6.80 -10.42 9.10
C SER A 19 5.34 -10.70 9.48
N LEU A 20 4.41 -9.79 9.16
CA LEU A 20 2.97 -9.98 9.43
C LEU A 20 2.40 -11.20 8.70
N ARG A 21 2.63 -11.30 7.37
CA ARG A 21 2.08 -12.39 6.56
C ARG A 21 2.76 -13.72 6.87
N ILE A 22 4.07 -13.70 7.08
CA ILE A 22 4.83 -14.90 7.48
C ILE A 22 4.33 -15.42 8.84
N THR A 23 4.06 -14.53 9.81
CA THR A 23 3.51 -14.95 11.12
C THR A 23 2.16 -15.65 10.95
N LYS A 24 1.27 -15.14 10.09
CA LYS A 24 -0.01 -15.80 9.80
C LYS A 24 0.16 -17.18 9.16
N VAL A 25 1.14 -17.36 8.27
CA VAL A 25 1.43 -18.67 7.67
C VAL A 25 1.97 -19.63 8.72
N LEU A 26 2.87 -19.18 9.59
CA LEU A 26 3.40 -19.98 10.70
C LEU A 26 2.30 -20.40 11.68
N GLU A 27 1.38 -19.49 12.02
CA GLU A 27 0.23 -19.78 12.88
C GLU A 27 -0.69 -20.84 12.25
N LYS A 28 -0.95 -20.76 10.94
CA LYS A 28 -1.69 -21.79 10.20
C LYS A 28 -0.98 -23.16 10.18
N LYS A 29 0.35 -23.17 10.25
CA LYS A 29 1.16 -24.39 10.41
C LYS A 29 1.21 -24.90 11.87
N GLY A 30 0.49 -24.27 12.79
CA GLY A 30 0.49 -24.61 14.22
C GLY A 30 1.65 -24.03 15.02
N ILE A 31 2.52 -23.24 14.40
CA ILE A 31 3.68 -22.62 15.04
C ILE A 31 3.29 -21.23 15.54
N LYS A 32 2.92 -21.14 16.82
CA LYS A 32 2.57 -19.86 17.44
C LYS A 32 3.82 -19.06 17.76
N VAL A 33 4.01 -17.93 17.06
CA VAL A 33 5.18 -17.06 17.26
C VAL A 33 4.79 -15.59 17.27
N ASN A 34 5.45 -14.81 18.12
CA ASN A 34 5.26 -13.37 18.13
C ASN A 34 5.81 -12.73 16.84
N ARG A 35 5.00 -11.90 16.19
CA ARG A 35 5.38 -11.11 14.99
C ARG A 35 6.70 -10.35 15.17
N LYS A 36 6.97 -9.80 16.36
CA LYS A 36 8.24 -9.09 16.64
C LYS A 36 9.45 -10.00 16.53
N ARG A 37 9.32 -11.26 16.97
CA ARG A 37 10.38 -12.27 16.88
C ARG A 37 10.66 -12.65 15.42
N VAL A 38 9.61 -12.85 14.63
CA VAL A 38 9.71 -13.08 13.17
C VAL A 38 10.43 -11.91 12.49
N GLY A 39 10.01 -10.67 12.78
CA GLY A 39 10.66 -9.47 12.24
C GLY A 39 12.14 -9.33 12.63
N LYS A 40 12.51 -9.66 13.87
CA LYS A 40 13.92 -9.67 14.32
C LYS A 40 14.75 -10.68 13.55
N LEU A 41 14.25 -11.91 13.38
CA LEU A 41 14.91 -12.96 12.61
C LEU A 41 15.06 -12.59 11.14
N MET A 42 14.02 -12.01 10.52
CA MET A 42 14.10 -11.51 9.15
C MET A 42 15.21 -10.47 9.00
N ARG A 43 15.30 -9.48 9.89
CA ARG A 43 16.38 -8.47 9.88
C ARG A 43 17.76 -9.09 10.07
N GLN A 44 17.91 -10.03 11.00
CA GLN A 44 19.18 -10.72 11.24
C GLN A 44 19.66 -11.48 10.00
N MET A 45 18.73 -12.09 9.25
CA MET A 45 19.02 -12.77 7.99
C MET A 45 19.08 -11.85 6.77
N LYS A 46 18.93 -10.52 6.94
CA LYS A 46 18.83 -9.53 5.86
C LYS A 46 17.73 -9.85 4.83
N LEU A 47 16.63 -10.45 5.28
CA LEU A 47 15.47 -10.76 4.47
C LEU A 47 14.44 -9.63 4.54
N TYR A 48 14.08 -9.09 3.38
CA TYR A 48 13.11 -8.00 3.27
C TYR A 48 12.00 -8.39 2.31
N ALA A 49 10.78 -7.94 2.63
CA ALA A 49 9.66 -8.12 1.72
C ALA A 49 9.81 -7.18 0.52
N LYS A 50 9.53 -7.68 -0.68
CA LYS A 50 9.41 -6.88 -1.89
C LYS A 50 8.26 -5.90 -1.73
N ASP A 51 8.52 -4.66 -2.12
CA ASP A 51 7.50 -3.63 -2.10
C ASP A 51 6.37 -3.93 -3.09
N SER A 52 5.21 -3.30 -2.87
CA SER A 52 4.13 -3.40 -3.83
C SER A 52 4.56 -2.76 -5.15
N ARG A 53 4.34 -3.44 -6.28
CA ARG A 53 4.50 -2.83 -7.62
C ARG A 53 3.46 -1.74 -7.92
N TYR A 54 2.64 -1.36 -6.92
CA TYR A 54 1.67 -0.29 -7.08
C TYR A 54 2.39 1.02 -7.34
N GLN A 55 2.37 1.44 -8.60
CA GLN A 55 2.78 2.78 -8.98
C GLN A 55 1.64 3.73 -8.62
N PHE A 56 1.98 4.80 -7.90
CA PHE A 56 1.04 5.86 -7.59
C PHE A 56 0.44 6.44 -8.88
N LYS A 57 -0.87 6.31 -9.06
CA LYS A 57 -1.59 6.95 -10.16
C LYS A 57 -2.00 8.36 -9.73
N ARG A 58 -1.45 9.40 -10.38
CA ARG A 58 -1.97 10.78 -10.25
C ARG A 58 -3.42 10.80 -10.77
N TYR A 59 -4.38 10.87 -9.86
CA TYR A 59 -5.81 11.00 -10.19
C TYR A 59 -6.14 12.37 -10.82
N ASN A 60 -5.37 13.41 -10.47
CA ASN A 60 -5.56 14.77 -10.98
C ASN A 60 -4.78 15.00 -12.29
N LYS A 61 -5.12 14.29 -13.37
CA LYS A 61 -4.89 14.87 -14.69
C LYS A 61 -5.91 15.99 -14.83
N LYS A 62 -5.46 17.26 -14.81
CA LYS A 62 -6.30 18.39 -15.24
C LYS A 62 -6.77 18.04 -16.65
N SER A 63 -8.00 17.56 -16.81
CA SER A 63 -8.67 17.69 -18.11
C SER A 63 -8.64 19.19 -18.44
N PRO A 64 -8.41 19.60 -19.70
CA PRO A 64 -8.69 20.97 -20.07
C PRO A 64 -10.10 21.27 -19.56
N SER A 65 -10.27 22.39 -18.85
CA SER A 65 -11.59 22.85 -18.44
C SER A 65 -12.38 23.07 -19.72
N ILE A 66 -13.14 22.06 -20.15
CA ILE A 66 -13.99 22.22 -21.32
C ILE A 66 -15.11 23.12 -20.83
N GLU A 67 -15.07 24.38 -21.23
CA GLU A 67 -16.14 25.34 -20.99
C GLU A 67 -17.45 24.71 -21.47
N ARG A 68 -18.37 24.52 -20.53
CA ARG A 68 -19.72 24.07 -20.83
C ARG A 68 -20.56 25.30 -21.11
N PRO A 69 -21.47 25.26 -22.11
CA PRO A 69 -22.34 26.39 -22.36
C PRO A 69 -23.18 26.72 -21.11
N ASN A 70 -23.31 28.00 -20.80
CA ASN A 70 -24.14 28.49 -19.71
C ASN A 70 -25.62 28.40 -20.10
N LEU A 71 -26.24 27.23 -19.96
CA LEU A 71 -27.63 27.00 -20.33
C LEU A 71 -28.63 27.85 -19.53
N LEU A 72 -28.24 28.29 -18.32
CA LEU A 72 -29.08 29.12 -17.45
C LEU A 72 -28.90 30.62 -17.72
N ASN A 73 -27.93 31.01 -18.55
CA ASN A 73 -27.53 32.40 -18.82
C ASN A 73 -27.35 33.25 -17.55
N GLN A 74 -26.93 32.64 -16.43
CA GLN A 74 -26.66 33.36 -15.19
C GLN A 74 -25.22 33.85 -15.17
N VAL A 75 -25.05 35.16 -15.04
CA VAL A 75 -23.73 35.80 -14.93
C VAL A 75 -23.56 36.23 -13.48
N PHE A 76 -22.61 35.61 -12.77
CA PHE A 76 -22.26 35.99 -11.40
C PHE A 76 -21.06 36.94 -11.45
N GLN A 77 -21.25 38.18 -11.00
CA GLN A 77 -20.19 39.16 -10.83
C GLN A 77 -19.94 39.33 -9.33
N THR A 78 -18.69 39.17 -8.91
CA THR A 78 -18.33 39.23 -7.49
C THR A 78 -17.06 40.04 -7.27
N ASP A 79 -17.05 40.81 -6.19
CA ASP A 79 -15.93 41.64 -5.74
C ASP A 79 -15.02 40.91 -4.74
N GLN A 80 -15.52 39.85 -4.08
CA GLN A 80 -14.81 39.14 -3.02
C GLN A 80 -15.07 37.62 -3.02
N ARG A 81 -14.09 36.87 -2.53
CA ARG A 81 -14.18 35.41 -2.42
C ARG A 81 -15.35 35.01 -1.50
N ASN A 82 -16.12 34.02 -1.95
CA ASN A 82 -17.33 33.49 -1.29
C ASN A 82 -18.51 34.48 -1.20
N LYS A 83 -18.58 35.45 -2.12
CA LYS A 83 -19.80 36.25 -2.36
C LYS A 83 -20.30 36.02 -3.78
N ILE A 84 -21.61 35.98 -3.92
CA ILE A 84 -22.33 35.97 -5.20
C ILE A 84 -23.01 37.33 -5.35
#